data_AF-A0A7K3YH71-F1
#
_entry.id   AF-A0A7K3YH71-F1
#
_cell.length_a   1.000
_cell.length_b   1.000
_cell.length_c   1.000
_cell.angle_alpha   90.00
_cell.angle_beta   90.00
_cell.angle_gamma   90.00
#
_symmetry.space_group_name_H-M   'P 1'
#
loop_
_entity.id
_entity.type
_entity.pdbx_description
1 polymer ?
#
loop_
_entity_poly.entity_id
_entity_poly.type
_entity_poly.pdbx_seq_one_letter_code
_entity_poly.pdbx_strand_id
1 'polypeptide(L)'
;MKTLKEINTKIRNGSAVVYTAAEFKRLVREGADITAADVDVVTTGTCGVMSGTAAILSVPVATPGTFERAERAWLNGVPCMPGPCPNERLGLVDLFVSGTAHAGAGYGGGHLFRDIVEGREIEVVVEAADRSIEAKVTLDDLSYARLFTTRSAYRNYTAYINRQPSRMTTIFSVTGLQGPCREASVSGCGEINP
;
A
#
# COMPACT_ATOMS: atom_id res chain seq x y z
N MET A 1 -10.20 29.59 -7.64
CA MET A 1 -9.66 28.21 -7.53
C MET A 1 -10.62 27.28 -8.23
N LYS A 2 -10.14 26.34 -9.06
CA LYS A 2 -11.00 25.41 -9.82
C LYS A 2 -11.61 24.38 -8.87
N THR A 3 -12.81 23.92 -9.16
CA THR A 3 -13.49 22.84 -8.44
C THR A 3 -12.99 21.46 -8.90
N LEU A 4 -13.13 20.45 -8.04
CA LEU A 4 -12.80 19.06 -8.41
C LEU A 4 -13.59 18.58 -9.64
N LYS A 5 -14.85 19.03 -9.80
CA LYS A 5 -15.69 18.69 -10.94
C LYS A 5 -15.12 19.25 -12.26
N GLU A 6 -14.63 20.48 -12.26
CA GLU A 6 -14.00 21.12 -13.41
C GLU A 6 -12.69 20.40 -13.78
N ILE A 7 -11.82 20.16 -12.78
CA ILE A 7 -10.55 19.43 -12.97
C ILE A 7 -10.81 18.05 -13.57
N ASN A 8 -11.74 17.27 -13.01
CA ASN A 8 -12.10 15.94 -13.52
C ASN A 8 -12.67 15.97 -14.95
N THR A 9 -13.28 17.08 -15.36
CA THR A 9 -13.77 17.25 -16.73
C THR A 9 -12.61 17.52 -17.68
N LYS A 10 -11.66 18.39 -17.32
CA LYS A 10 -10.45 18.64 -18.10
C LYS A 10 -9.59 17.38 -18.25
N ILE A 11 -9.44 16.57 -17.20
CA ILE A 11 -8.71 15.29 -17.24
C ILE A 11 -9.36 14.35 -18.26
N ARG A 12 -10.68 14.15 -18.19
CA ARG A 12 -11.42 13.28 -19.13
C ARG A 12 -11.34 13.75 -20.58
N ASN A 13 -11.29 15.07 -20.79
CA ASN A 13 -11.19 15.67 -22.11
C ASN A 13 -9.75 15.80 -22.62
N GLY A 14 -8.74 15.37 -21.86
CA GLY A 14 -7.32 15.49 -22.22
C GLY A 14 -6.79 16.94 -22.24
N SER A 15 -7.52 17.89 -21.66
CA SER A 15 -7.21 19.33 -21.69
C SER A 15 -6.70 19.86 -20.34
N ALA A 16 -6.33 18.97 -19.42
CA ALA A 16 -5.79 19.36 -18.11
C ALA A 16 -4.31 19.74 -18.25
N VAL A 17 -3.93 20.86 -17.62
CA VAL A 17 -2.54 21.26 -17.42
C VAL A 17 -2.00 20.50 -16.22
N VAL A 18 -1.14 19.51 -16.49
CA VAL A 18 -0.58 18.61 -15.48
C VAL A 18 0.93 18.81 -15.41
N TYR A 19 1.45 19.00 -14.20
CA TYR A 19 2.89 19.03 -13.94
C TYR A 19 3.25 17.97 -12.92
N THR A 20 4.44 17.38 -13.03
CA THR A 20 5.07 16.74 -11.88
C THR A 20 5.50 17.78 -10.85
N ALA A 21 5.60 17.38 -9.59
CA ALA A 21 6.10 18.26 -8.52
C ALA A 21 7.51 18.81 -8.83
N ALA A 22 8.32 18.06 -9.58
CA ALA A 22 9.64 18.51 -10.02
C ALA A 22 9.57 19.60 -11.08
N GLU A 23 8.72 19.45 -12.10
CA GLU A 23 8.52 20.45 -13.16
C GLU A 23 7.91 21.74 -12.61
N PHE A 24 6.87 21.61 -11.78
CA PHE A 24 6.20 22.76 -11.17
C PHE A 24 7.20 23.61 -10.37
N LYS A 25 8.04 22.99 -9.55
CA LYS A 25 9.05 23.70 -8.77
C LYS A 25 10.15 24.31 -9.61
N ARG A 26 10.56 23.65 -10.69
CA ARG A 26 11.55 24.23 -11.62
C ARG A 26 11.03 25.54 -12.20
N LEU A 27 9.77 25.57 -12.64
CA LEU A 27 9.13 26.79 -13.14
C LEU A 27 9.13 27.92 -12.10
N VAL A 28 8.77 27.62 -10.86
CA VAL A 28 8.79 28.61 -9.75
C VAL A 28 10.21 29.13 -9.49
N ARG A 29 11.23 28.25 -9.48
CA ARG A 29 12.64 28.65 -9.29
C ARG A 29 13.18 29.51 -10.43
N GLU A 30 12.69 29.28 -11.65
CA GLU A 30 13.02 30.06 -12.84
C GLU A 30 12.26 31.41 -12.89
N GLY A 31 11.44 31.71 -11.88
CA GLY A 31 10.74 32.99 -11.75
C GLY A 31 9.39 33.05 -12.45
N ALA A 32 8.81 31.91 -12.84
CA ALA A 32 7.48 31.89 -13.42
C ALA A 32 6.41 32.30 -12.39
N ASP A 33 5.58 33.29 -12.75
CA ASP A 33 4.41 33.70 -11.95
C ASP A 33 3.26 32.73 -12.24
N ILE A 34 3.22 31.62 -11.50
CA ILE A 34 2.23 30.54 -11.67
C ILE A 34 1.27 30.55 -10.50
N THR A 35 -0.03 30.52 -10.81
CA THR A 35 -1.10 30.48 -9.82
C THR A 35 -1.90 29.18 -9.92
N ALA A 36 -2.79 28.95 -8.94
CA ALA A 36 -3.75 27.84 -9.01
C ALA A 36 -4.74 27.94 -10.20
N ALA A 37 -4.78 29.07 -10.93
CA ALA A 37 -5.55 29.20 -12.16
C ALA A 37 -4.82 28.58 -13.37
N ASP A 38 -3.50 28.47 -13.33
CA ASP A 38 -2.69 28.02 -14.48
C ASP A 38 -2.47 26.50 -14.47
N VAL A 39 -2.51 25.88 -13.28
CA VAL A 39 -2.30 24.44 -13.10
C VAL A 39 -3.60 23.76 -12.70
N ASP A 40 -3.89 22.60 -13.30
CA ASP A 40 -5.06 21.79 -12.93
C ASP A 40 -4.68 20.67 -11.95
N VAL A 41 -3.53 20.02 -12.16
CA VAL A 41 -3.04 18.92 -11.32
C VAL A 41 -1.52 19.00 -11.16
N VAL A 42 -1.04 18.83 -9.92
CA VAL A 42 0.37 18.54 -9.65
C VAL A 42 0.48 17.09 -9.20
N THR A 43 1.21 16.27 -9.95
CA THR A 43 1.45 14.87 -9.62
C THR A 43 2.73 14.73 -8.82
N THR A 44 2.73 13.77 -7.90
CA THR A 44 3.92 13.43 -7.14
C THR A 44 3.99 11.95 -6.82
N GLY A 45 5.20 11.43 -6.71
CA GLY A 45 5.50 10.07 -6.26
C GLY A 45 6.52 10.11 -5.14
N THR A 46 6.23 9.42 -4.05
CA THR A 46 7.14 9.26 -2.91
C THR A 46 7.26 7.78 -2.60
N CYS A 47 8.42 7.38 -2.07
CA CYS A 47 8.66 6.02 -1.62
C CYS A 47 9.11 6.08 -0.16
N GLY A 48 8.50 5.25 0.68
CA GLY A 48 8.80 5.18 2.09
C GLY A 48 8.21 3.93 2.72
N VAL A 49 8.81 3.50 3.83
CA VAL A 49 8.24 2.41 4.62
C VAL A 49 6.96 2.90 5.27
N MET A 50 5.84 2.24 4.97
CA MET A 50 4.52 2.66 5.40
C MET A 50 3.82 1.56 6.21
N SER A 51 3.39 1.91 7.42
CA SER A 51 2.49 1.08 8.22
C SER A 51 1.04 1.48 7.99
N GLY A 52 0.10 0.58 8.30
CA GLY A 52 -1.33 0.85 8.16
C GLY A 52 -1.87 0.67 6.74
N THR A 53 -1.09 0.06 5.84
CA THR A 53 -1.55 -0.45 4.54
C THR A 53 -2.17 -1.82 4.70
N ALA A 54 -3.32 -2.06 4.07
CA ALA A 54 -3.98 -3.35 4.03
C ALA A 54 -4.74 -3.54 2.71
N ALA A 55 -5.06 -4.78 2.38
CA ALA A 55 -5.89 -5.13 1.23
C ALA A 55 -7.08 -5.98 1.66
N ILE A 56 -8.21 -5.81 0.97
CA ILE A 56 -9.33 -6.76 0.98
C ILE A 56 -9.44 -7.33 -0.43
N LEU A 57 -9.39 -8.65 -0.53
CA LEU A 57 -9.39 -9.41 -1.77
C LEU A 57 -10.56 -10.40 -1.72
N SER A 58 -11.27 -10.62 -2.82
CA SER A 58 -12.22 -11.72 -2.95
C SER A 58 -11.64 -12.73 -3.94
N VAL A 59 -11.27 -13.90 -3.41
CA VAL A 59 -10.40 -14.86 -4.08
C VAL A 59 -11.17 -16.14 -4.42
N PRO A 60 -11.22 -16.56 -5.69
CA PRO A 60 -11.71 -17.89 -6.03
C PRO A 60 -10.69 -18.95 -5.61
N VAL A 61 -11.10 -19.88 -4.74
CA VAL A 61 -10.20 -20.91 -4.20
C VAL A 61 -10.67 -22.34 -4.52
N ALA A 62 -11.94 -22.53 -4.84
CA ALA A 62 -12.49 -23.85 -5.15
C ALA A 62 -13.76 -23.77 -5.99
N THR A 63 -14.29 -24.93 -6.40
CA THR A 63 -15.64 -25.02 -6.96
C THR A 63 -16.70 -24.82 -5.86
N PRO A 64 -17.92 -24.36 -6.20
CA PRO A 64 -19.02 -24.26 -5.24
C PRO A 64 -19.29 -25.59 -4.51
N GLY A 65 -19.55 -25.51 -3.21
CA GLY A 65 -19.85 -26.67 -2.35
C GLY A 65 -18.61 -27.46 -1.87
N THR A 66 -17.39 -27.07 -2.24
CA THR A 66 -16.18 -27.77 -1.80
C THR A 66 -15.94 -27.67 -0.28
N PHE A 67 -16.31 -26.56 0.34
CA PHE A 67 -16.17 -26.33 1.78
C PHE A 67 -17.17 -25.26 2.26
N GLU A 68 -17.37 -25.19 3.57
CA GLU A 68 -18.37 -24.28 4.15
C GLU A 68 -17.78 -23.07 4.85
N ARG A 69 -16.53 -23.16 5.31
CA ARG A 69 -15.90 -22.11 6.13
C ARG A 69 -14.38 -22.16 6.00
N ALA A 70 -13.79 -21.00 5.74
CA ALA A 70 -12.35 -20.80 5.85
C ALA A 70 -12.00 -20.49 7.31
N GLU A 71 -11.07 -21.23 7.90
CA GLU A 71 -10.58 -20.97 9.26
C GLU A 71 -9.29 -20.14 9.23
N ARG A 72 -8.39 -20.46 8.31
CA ARG A 72 -7.14 -19.74 8.07
C ARG A 72 -6.83 -19.69 6.59
N ALA A 73 -6.07 -18.68 6.18
CA ALA A 73 -5.65 -18.56 4.81
C ALA A 73 -4.28 -17.89 4.69
N TRP A 74 -3.57 -18.23 3.63
CA TRP A 74 -2.29 -17.64 3.25
C TRP A 74 -2.24 -17.34 1.76
N LEU A 75 -1.54 -16.26 1.42
CA LEU A 75 -1.24 -15.87 0.05
C LEU A 75 0.28 -15.78 -0.11
N ASN A 76 0.91 -16.63 -0.91
CA ASN A 76 2.37 -16.81 -0.96
C ASN A 76 2.98 -16.95 0.47
N GLY A 77 2.31 -17.72 1.33
CA GLY A 77 2.69 -17.89 2.74
C GLY A 77 2.43 -16.67 3.65
N VAL A 78 1.93 -15.54 3.13
CA VAL A 78 1.56 -14.38 3.94
C VAL A 78 0.23 -14.66 4.63
N PRO A 79 0.14 -14.61 5.97
CA PRO A 79 -1.09 -14.89 6.68
C PRO A 79 -2.17 -13.84 6.41
N CYS A 80 -3.38 -14.32 6.18
CA CYS A 80 -4.56 -13.53 5.86
C CYS A 80 -5.69 -13.87 6.83
N MET A 81 -6.60 -12.92 7.06
CA MET A 81 -7.81 -13.16 7.84
C MET A 81 -8.98 -13.44 6.89
N PRO A 82 -9.63 -14.62 6.94
CA PRO A 82 -10.83 -14.90 6.19
C PRO A 82 -12.02 -14.00 6.59
N GLY A 83 -12.88 -13.71 5.63
CA GLY A 83 -14.02 -12.81 5.76
C GLY A 83 -13.76 -11.42 5.14
N PRO A 84 -14.75 -10.52 5.18
CA PRO A 84 -15.91 -10.56 6.08
C PRO A 84 -17.12 -11.32 5.53
N CYS A 85 -17.22 -11.59 4.22
CA CYS A 85 -18.42 -12.21 3.66
C CYS A 85 -18.32 -13.75 3.66
N PRO A 86 -19.39 -14.47 4.06
CA PRO A 86 -19.41 -15.93 4.11
C PRO A 86 -19.70 -16.55 2.74
N ASN A 87 -18.82 -16.30 1.76
CA ASN A 87 -18.98 -16.74 0.37
C ASN A 87 -18.34 -18.11 0.08
N GLU A 88 -17.85 -18.83 1.10
CA GLU A 88 -17.06 -20.06 0.93
C GLU A 88 -17.83 -21.17 0.21
N ARG A 89 -19.15 -21.24 0.39
CA ARG A 89 -20.01 -22.18 -0.33
C ARG A 89 -20.05 -21.93 -1.84
N LEU A 90 -19.71 -20.72 -2.30
CA LEU A 90 -19.54 -20.39 -3.72
C LEU A 90 -18.11 -20.68 -4.21
N GLY A 91 -17.22 -21.16 -3.34
CA GLY A 91 -15.81 -21.35 -3.65
C GLY A 91 -14.99 -20.06 -3.60
N LEU A 92 -15.56 -18.97 -3.05
CA LEU A 92 -14.91 -17.67 -2.92
C LEU A 92 -14.56 -17.40 -1.46
N VAL A 93 -13.39 -16.82 -1.19
CA VAL A 93 -12.99 -16.38 0.14
C VAL A 93 -12.61 -14.91 0.08
N ASP A 94 -13.29 -14.10 0.90
CA ASP A 94 -12.81 -12.76 1.18
C ASP A 94 -11.63 -12.84 2.14
N LEU A 95 -10.55 -12.15 1.82
CA LEU A 95 -9.31 -12.15 2.57
C LEU A 95 -8.88 -10.73 2.90
N PHE A 96 -8.73 -10.46 4.19
CA PHE A 96 -8.07 -9.26 4.68
C PHE A 96 -6.58 -9.54 4.88
N VAL A 97 -5.73 -8.73 4.26
CA VAL A 97 -4.28 -8.89 4.29
C VAL A 97 -3.64 -7.63 4.88
N SER A 98 -2.81 -7.78 5.91
CA SER A 98 -2.02 -6.67 6.44
C SER A 98 -0.74 -6.49 5.63
N GLY A 99 -0.40 -5.25 5.26
CA GLY A 99 0.87 -4.95 4.61
C GLY A 99 2.10 -5.24 5.49
N THR A 100 1.90 -5.34 6.80
CA THR A 100 2.95 -5.71 7.77
C THR A 100 2.96 -7.20 8.10
N ALA A 101 2.15 -8.03 7.45
CA ALA A 101 2.20 -9.48 7.62
C ALA A 101 3.53 -10.03 7.05
N HIS A 102 4.03 -11.13 7.61
CA HIS A 102 5.32 -11.72 7.24
C HIS A 102 5.15 -13.21 6.95
N ALA A 103 5.79 -13.67 5.87
CA ALA A 103 5.82 -15.08 5.46
C ALA A 103 7.17 -15.77 5.76
N GLY A 104 8.17 -15.00 6.21
CA GLY A 104 9.55 -15.47 6.38
C GLY A 104 10.42 -15.19 5.15
N ALA A 105 11.72 -15.50 5.23
CA ALA A 105 12.70 -15.37 4.13
C ALA A 105 12.77 -13.97 3.45
N GLY A 106 12.41 -12.91 4.16
CA GLY A 106 12.37 -11.55 3.61
C GLY A 106 11.11 -11.23 2.81
N TYR A 107 10.11 -12.11 2.77
CA TYR A 107 8.83 -11.90 2.10
C TYR A 107 7.69 -11.56 3.09
N GLY A 108 6.69 -10.79 2.64
CA GLY A 108 5.61 -10.29 3.49
C GLY A 108 4.54 -9.54 2.71
N GLY A 109 3.59 -8.92 3.42
CA GLY A 109 2.39 -8.30 2.84
C GLY A 109 2.69 -7.22 1.80
N GLY A 110 3.68 -6.36 2.04
CA GLY A 110 4.12 -5.37 1.05
C GLY A 110 4.66 -6.00 -0.25
N HIS A 111 5.38 -7.12 -0.16
CA HIS A 111 5.88 -7.85 -1.32
C HIS A 111 4.74 -8.54 -2.07
N LEU A 112 3.82 -9.16 -1.34
CA LEU A 112 2.61 -9.75 -1.90
C LEU A 112 1.77 -8.72 -2.66
N PHE A 113 1.55 -7.53 -2.10
CA PHE A 113 0.80 -6.49 -2.79
C PHE A 113 1.46 -6.05 -4.10
N ARG A 114 2.79 -5.98 -4.11
CA ARG A 114 3.55 -5.71 -5.33
C ARG A 114 3.35 -6.81 -6.36
N ASP A 115 3.48 -8.07 -5.96
CA ASP A 115 3.33 -9.21 -6.86
C ASP A 115 1.92 -9.26 -7.48
N ILE A 116 0.86 -9.00 -6.68
CA ILE A 116 -0.53 -8.88 -7.16
C ILE A 116 -0.65 -7.77 -8.21
N VAL A 117 -0.15 -6.57 -7.92
CA VAL A 117 -0.25 -5.41 -8.84
C VAL A 117 0.58 -5.63 -10.12
N GLU A 118 1.69 -6.37 -10.04
CA GLU A 118 2.48 -6.79 -11.19
C GLU A 118 1.84 -7.94 -12.00
N GLY A 119 0.67 -8.45 -11.57
CA GLY A 119 -0.05 -9.52 -12.26
C GLY A 119 0.60 -10.90 -12.11
N ARG A 120 1.44 -11.09 -11.09
CA ARG A 120 2.08 -12.38 -10.84
C ARG A 120 1.07 -13.40 -10.29
N GLU A 121 1.34 -14.67 -10.56
CA GLU A 121 0.59 -15.79 -9.97
C GLU A 121 0.85 -15.85 -8.46
N ILE A 122 -0.23 -15.96 -7.68
CA ILE A 122 -0.23 -16.04 -6.22
C ILE A 122 -0.75 -17.41 -5.80
N GLU A 123 0.03 -18.10 -4.98
CA GLU A 123 -0.38 -19.32 -4.31
C GLU A 123 -1.30 -19.00 -3.15
N VAL A 124 -2.46 -19.65 -3.12
CA VAL A 124 -3.47 -19.50 -2.08
C VAL A 124 -3.59 -20.82 -1.34
N VAL A 125 -3.46 -20.78 -0.02
CA VAL A 125 -3.72 -21.93 0.86
C VAL A 125 -4.84 -21.53 1.80
N VAL A 126 -5.91 -22.32 1.84
CA VAL A 126 -7.03 -22.15 2.78
C VAL A 126 -7.16 -23.41 3.62
N GLU A 127 -7.04 -23.26 4.93
CA GLU A 127 -7.40 -24.30 5.88
C GLU A 127 -8.88 -24.17 6.23
N ALA A 128 -9.62 -25.24 5.96
CA ALA A 128 -10.99 -25.47 6.41
C ALA A 128 -11.00 -26.66 7.39
N ALA A 129 -12.10 -26.81 8.15
CA ALA A 129 -12.17 -27.72 9.29
C ALA A 129 -11.59 -29.14 9.05
N ASP A 130 -11.85 -29.75 7.89
CA ASP A 130 -11.44 -31.12 7.55
C ASP A 130 -10.44 -31.22 6.38
N ARG A 131 -10.01 -30.09 5.80
CA ARG A 131 -9.20 -30.09 4.57
C ARG A 131 -8.36 -28.82 4.39
N SER A 132 -7.30 -28.98 3.60
CA SER A 132 -6.57 -27.84 2.99
C SER A 132 -6.98 -27.70 1.53
N ILE A 133 -7.17 -26.47 1.09
CA ILE A 133 -7.48 -26.09 -0.29
C ILE A 133 -6.32 -25.27 -0.83
N GLU A 134 -5.79 -25.68 -1.97
CA GLU A 134 -4.72 -24.98 -2.67
C GLU A 134 -5.26 -24.46 -4.00
N ALA A 135 -4.97 -23.20 -4.30
CA ALA A 135 -5.32 -22.57 -5.56
C ALA A 135 -4.18 -21.66 -6.03
N LYS A 136 -4.22 -21.31 -7.31
CA LYS A 136 -3.34 -20.31 -7.89
C LYS A 136 -4.18 -19.28 -8.62
N VAL A 137 -3.95 -18.01 -8.30
CA VAL A 137 -4.75 -16.90 -8.83
C VAL A 137 -3.84 -15.77 -9.27
N THR A 138 -4.31 -15.00 -10.25
CA THR A 138 -3.75 -13.71 -10.65
C THR A 138 -4.71 -12.60 -10.27
N LEU A 139 -4.31 -11.34 -10.46
CA LEU A 139 -5.19 -10.19 -10.23
C LEU A 139 -6.47 -10.25 -11.08
N ASP A 140 -6.39 -10.79 -12.30
CA ASP A 140 -7.52 -10.88 -13.24
C ASP A 140 -8.58 -11.90 -12.79
N ASP A 141 -8.21 -12.86 -11.93
CA ASP A 141 -9.13 -13.85 -11.36
C ASP A 141 -9.91 -13.29 -10.16
N LEU A 142 -9.45 -12.19 -9.55
CA LEU A 142 -10.07 -11.63 -8.35
C LEU A 142 -11.35 -10.86 -8.71
N SER A 143 -12.48 -11.27 -8.13
CA SER A 143 -13.76 -10.58 -8.34
C SER A 143 -13.80 -9.21 -7.66
N TYR A 144 -12.96 -9.01 -6.64
CA TYR A 144 -12.76 -7.75 -5.95
C TYR A 144 -11.34 -7.66 -5.39
N ALA A 145 -10.69 -6.53 -5.59
CA ALA A 145 -9.41 -6.23 -4.96
C ALA A 145 -9.36 -4.75 -4.59
N ARG A 146 -9.09 -4.45 -3.32
CA ARG A 146 -8.94 -3.07 -2.84
C ARG A 146 -7.81 -2.93 -1.85
N LEU A 147 -6.84 -2.09 -2.20
CA LEU A 147 -5.81 -1.61 -1.29
C LEU A 147 -6.30 -0.33 -0.59
N PHE A 148 -6.03 -0.20 0.69
CA PHE A 148 -6.30 1.01 1.45
C PHE A 148 -5.23 1.22 2.52
N THR A 149 -5.19 2.44 3.03
CA THR A 149 -4.25 2.87 4.05
C THR A 149 -4.97 3.76 5.04
N THR A 150 -4.70 3.57 6.33
CA THR A 150 -5.35 4.34 7.40
C THR A 150 -4.66 5.67 7.66
N ARG A 151 -3.38 5.82 7.26
CA ARG A 151 -2.57 7.00 7.50
C ARG A 151 -1.51 7.20 6.41
N SER A 152 -1.84 7.98 5.38
CA SER A 152 -1.09 8.01 4.11
C SER A 152 -0.42 9.33 3.79
N ALA A 153 -0.89 10.43 4.39
CA ALA A 153 -0.38 11.78 4.12
C ALA A 153 -0.10 12.49 5.44
N TYR A 154 1.14 12.92 5.63
CA TYR A 154 1.57 13.66 6.81
C TYR A 154 2.29 14.92 6.34
N ARG A 155 1.80 16.09 6.76
CA ARG A 155 2.46 17.37 6.48
C ARG A 155 3.73 17.56 7.30
N ASN A 156 3.79 17.02 8.52
CA ASN A 156 4.99 17.04 9.35
C ASN A 156 5.06 15.71 10.09
N TYR A 157 6.18 15.01 9.98
CA TYR A 157 6.44 13.81 10.78
C TYR A 157 7.51 14.11 11.83
N THR A 158 7.57 13.30 12.87
CA THR A 158 8.51 13.47 13.98
C THR A 158 9.93 13.09 13.56
N ALA A 159 10.92 13.85 14.04
CA ALA A 159 12.32 13.47 14.02
C ALA A 159 12.67 12.66 15.28
N TYR A 160 13.36 11.55 15.11
CA TYR A 160 13.76 10.65 16.19
C TYR A 160 15.25 10.74 16.44
N ILE A 161 15.64 10.99 17.69
CA ILE A 161 17.03 10.97 18.15
C ILE A 161 17.19 9.95 19.27
N ASN A 162 18.38 9.36 19.37
CA ASN A 162 18.73 8.51 20.50
C ASN A 162 19.46 9.34 21.57
N ARG A 163 18.86 9.51 22.75
CA ARG A 163 19.47 10.25 23.87
C ARG A 163 20.34 9.40 24.79
N GLN A 164 20.33 8.08 24.63
CA GLN A 164 21.14 7.16 25.43
C GLN A 164 22.57 7.05 24.89
N PRO A 165 23.59 6.71 25.70
CA PRO A 165 24.96 6.56 25.19
C PRO A 165 25.17 5.38 24.24
N SER A 166 24.37 4.32 24.36
CA SER A 166 24.46 3.11 23.54
C SER A 166 23.64 3.22 22.25
N ARG A 167 23.92 2.37 21.26
CA ARG A 167 23.09 2.25 20.05
C ARG A 167 21.70 1.72 20.40
N MET A 168 20.66 2.35 19.85
CA MET A 168 19.26 1.95 20.03
C MET A 168 18.70 1.36 18.73
N THR A 169 18.25 0.11 18.76
CA THR A 169 17.52 -0.51 17.64
C THR A 169 16.10 0.04 17.59
N THR A 170 15.64 0.42 16.40
CA THR A 170 14.29 0.98 16.20
C THR A 170 13.82 0.75 14.76
N ILE A 171 12.51 0.68 14.56
CA ILE A 171 11.90 0.59 13.22
C ILE A 171 12.18 1.81 12.33
N PHE A 172 12.65 2.92 12.93
CA PHE A 172 12.99 4.15 12.21
C PHE A 172 14.45 4.17 11.71
N SER A 173 15.25 3.12 11.95
CA SER A 173 16.62 3.03 11.43
C SER A 173 17.00 1.58 11.18
N VAL A 174 17.39 1.27 9.94
CA VAL A 174 17.82 -0.09 9.53
C VAL A 174 19.00 -0.59 10.37
N THR A 175 19.92 0.30 10.74
CA THR A 175 21.12 -0.02 11.53
C THR A 175 21.00 0.35 13.01
N GLY A 176 19.84 0.85 13.46
CA GLY A 176 19.70 1.53 14.75
C GLY A 176 20.33 2.92 14.78
N LEU A 177 20.09 3.67 15.87
CA LEU A 177 20.54 5.05 16.06
C LEU A 177 21.65 5.12 17.11
N GLN A 178 22.80 5.71 16.76
CA GLN A 178 23.90 5.98 17.69
C GLN A 178 23.58 7.13 18.62
N GLY A 179 24.08 7.02 19.86
CA GLY A 179 23.88 8.04 20.86
C GLY A 179 25.15 8.43 21.61
N PRO A 180 25.04 9.43 22.49
CA PRO A 180 23.87 10.27 22.69
C PRO A 180 23.80 11.39 21.63
N CYS A 181 22.63 11.59 21.02
CA CYS A 181 22.30 12.65 20.06
C CYS A 181 23.25 12.77 18.85
N ARG A 182 23.82 11.65 18.37
CA ARG A 182 24.76 11.63 17.23
C ARG A 182 24.07 11.46 15.88
N GLU A 183 22.92 10.81 15.87
CA GLU A 183 22.15 10.51 14.66
C GLU A 183 20.68 10.89 14.86
N ALA A 184 20.04 11.30 13.78
CA ALA A 184 18.61 11.56 13.70
C ALA A 184 18.00 10.75 12.56
N SER A 185 16.82 10.18 12.77
CA SER A 185 15.98 9.62 11.72
C SER A 185 14.78 10.52 11.49
N VAL A 186 14.47 10.77 10.22
CA VAL A 186 13.32 11.55 9.79
C VAL A 186 12.54 10.74 8.76
N SER A 187 11.21 10.86 8.80
CA SER A 187 10.35 10.35 7.74
C SER A 187 9.66 11.53 7.09
N GLY A 188 9.66 11.60 5.77
CA GLY A 188 9.06 12.70 5.04
C GLY A 188 9.48 12.68 3.59
N CYS A 189 8.78 13.47 2.80
CA CYS A 189 9.04 13.61 1.37
C CYS A 189 9.81 14.90 1.04
N GLY A 190 10.42 15.53 2.06
CA GLY A 190 11.24 16.73 1.90
C GLY A 190 10.47 17.86 1.22
N GLU A 191 11.01 18.38 0.12
CA GLU A 191 10.34 19.43 -0.67
C GLU A 191 9.02 18.97 -1.32
N ILE A 192 8.73 17.67 -1.39
CA ILE A 192 7.53 17.09 -2.02
C ILE A 192 6.33 17.02 -1.03
N ASN A 193 6.56 17.41 0.21
CA ASN A 193 5.55 17.45 1.25
C ASN A 193 4.40 18.43 0.89
N PRO A 194 3.13 18.00 0.91
CA PRO A 194 1.98 18.84 0.54
C PRO A 194 1.77 20.06 1.45
#